data_AF-A0A166NJ12-F1
#
_entry.id   AF-A0A166NJ12-F1
#
_cell.length_a   1.000
_cell.length_b   1.000
_cell.length_c   1.000
_cell.angle_alpha   90.00
_cell.angle_beta   90.00
_cell.angle_gamma   90.00
#
_symmetry.space_group_name_H-M   'P 1'
#
loop_
_entity.id
_entity.type
_entity.pdbx_description
1 polymer ?
#
loop_
_entity_poly.entity_id
_entity_poly.type
_entity_poly.pdbx_seq_one_letter_code
_entity_poly.pdbx_strand_id
1 'polypeptide(L)'
;MKKHLLTMCLAMNLISLSAWAEHAEMPTTQAVFVGQQLRLIDDQGQCTLVKPDQSRMKLDMEWPCSFSLDKQQQLRVETFNDIPIFSVWRSEHMPAPSRDCLSKMQAIRQMPEGLEAGAVNAFASCGSGGDQKMYVGPFTW
;
A
#
# COMPACT_ATOMS: atom_id res chain seq x y z
N MET A 1 39.22 -27.19 -56.79
CA MET A 1 38.04 -26.65 -57.50
C MET A 1 36.84 -26.70 -56.57
N LYS A 2 36.27 -25.53 -56.21
CA LYS A 2 34.82 -25.18 -56.17
C LYS A 2 33.86 -26.23 -55.51
N LYS A 3 33.00 -25.94 -54.52
CA LYS A 3 32.13 -24.77 -54.26
C LYS A 3 31.57 -24.79 -52.82
N HIS A 4 31.34 -23.58 -52.31
CA HIS A 4 30.51 -23.22 -51.15
C HIS A 4 29.05 -23.68 -51.27
N LEU A 5 28.44 -24.09 -50.15
CA LEU A 5 26.99 -24.10 -49.88
C LEU A 5 26.81 -24.51 -48.39
N LEU A 6 26.00 -23.92 -47.53
CA LEU A 6 25.23 -22.68 -47.55
C LEU A 6 24.83 -22.47 -46.07
N THR A 7 25.17 -21.32 -45.49
CA THR A 7 24.79 -20.95 -44.11
C THR A 7 23.28 -20.71 -44.08
N MET A 8 22.52 -21.54 -43.36
CA MET A 8 21.08 -21.32 -43.14
C MET A 8 20.89 -20.82 -41.71
N CYS A 9 20.96 -19.49 -41.54
CA CYS A 9 20.57 -18.84 -40.29
C CYS A 9 19.03 -18.84 -40.20
N LEU A 10 18.46 -19.72 -39.36
CA LEU A 10 17.07 -19.60 -38.94
C LEU A 10 16.92 -18.39 -38.00
N ALA A 11 16.42 -17.28 -38.53
CA ALA A 11 15.96 -16.16 -37.71
C ALA A 11 14.54 -16.46 -37.20
N MET A 12 14.43 -17.07 -36.01
CA MET A 12 13.16 -17.12 -35.28
C MET A 12 12.91 -15.75 -34.65
N ASN A 13 12.02 -14.97 -35.25
CA ASN A 13 11.49 -13.76 -34.62
C ASN A 13 10.58 -14.18 -33.46
N LEU A 14 11.15 -14.23 -32.25
CA LEU A 14 10.40 -14.34 -31.01
C LEU A 14 9.63 -13.03 -30.83
N ILE A 15 8.35 -13.03 -31.20
CA ILE A 15 7.42 -11.98 -30.81
C ILE A 15 7.18 -12.17 -29.31
N SER A 16 8.01 -11.52 -28.50
CA SER A 16 7.81 -11.45 -27.06
C SER A 16 6.51 -10.69 -26.80
N LEU A 17 5.49 -11.42 -26.37
CA LEU A 17 4.33 -10.83 -25.71
C LEU A 17 4.86 -10.16 -24.44
N SER A 18 5.05 -8.85 -24.47
CA SER A 18 5.22 -8.07 -23.24
C SER A 18 3.91 -8.20 -22.46
N ALA A 19 3.90 -9.10 -21.48
CA ALA A 19 2.88 -9.08 -20.44
C ALA A 19 2.92 -7.66 -19.87
N TRP A 20 1.83 -6.91 -20.04
CA TRP A 20 1.64 -5.63 -19.36
C TRP A 20 1.60 -5.97 -17.87
N ALA A 21 2.73 -5.83 -17.18
CA ALA A 21 2.74 -5.70 -15.75
C ALA A 21 1.98 -4.40 -15.47
N GLU A 22 0.76 -4.51 -14.96
CA GLU A 22 0.04 -3.36 -14.39
C GLU A 22 1.01 -2.67 -13.43
N HIS A 23 1.28 -1.39 -13.69
CA HIS A 23 2.24 -0.61 -12.93
C HIS A 23 1.80 -0.61 -11.45
N ALA A 24 2.51 -1.36 -10.61
CA ALA A 24 2.31 -1.26 -9.17
C ALA A 24 2.72 0.16 -8.75
N GLU A 25 1.75 0.97 -8.33
CA GLU A 25 2.04 2.28 -7.78
C GLU A 25 3.02 2.14 -6.61
N MET A 26 4.06 2.96 -6.62
CA MET A 26 5.04 2.99 -5.53
C MET A 26 4.32 3.40 -4.24
N PRO A 27 4.47 2.64 -3.14
CA PRO A 27 3.81 2.97 -1.88
C PRO A 27 4.18 4.38 -1.39
N THR A 28 3.19 5.17 -1.00
CA THR A 28 3.42 6.47 -0.35
C THR A 28 3.71 6.25 1.12
N THR A 29 4.98 6.33 1.48
CA THR A 29 5.49 5.97 2.82
C THR A 29 5.80 7.19 3.68
N GLN A 30 5.49 8.39 3.24
CA GLN A 30 5.68 9.63 3.99
C GLN A 30 4.42 10.48 3.92
N ALA A 31 4.04 11.09 5.04
CA ALA A 31 2.85 11.91 5.13
C ALA A 31 2.96 12.92 6.27
N VAL A 32 2.11 13.96 6.23
CA VAL A 32 1.93 14.90 7.34
C VAL A 32 0.56 14.66 7.96
N PHE A 33 0.54 14.40 9.27
CA PHE A 33 -0.68 14.22 10.05
C PHE A 33 -0.71 15.23 11.19
N VAL A 34 -1.70 16.14 11.19
CA VAL A 34 -1.84 17.20 12.22
C VAL A 34 -0.51 17.97 12.43
N GLY A 35 0.18 18.29 11.34
CA GLY A 35 1.47 19.00 11.36
C GLY A 35 2.68 18.13 11.71
N GLN A 36 2.50 16.84 11.99
CA GLN A 36 3.59 15.92 12.30
C GLN A 36 4.01 15.12 11.07
N GLN A 37 5.32 15.10 10.78
CA GLN A 37 5.88 14.25 9.73
C GLN A 37 5.88 12.79 10.20
N LEU A 38 5.18 11.93 9.47
CA LEU A 38 5.13 10.49 9.71
C LEU A 38 5.84 9.75 8.57
N ARG A 39 6.40 8.58 8.89
CA ARG A 39 6.98 7.68 7.90
C ARG A 39 6.60 6.23 8.15
N LEU A 40 6.40 5.47 7.08
CA LEU A 40 6.26 4.02 7.12
C LEU A 40 7.61 3.41 6.71
N ILE A 41 8.04 2.41 7.47
CA ILE A 41 9.26 1.65 7.16
C ILE A 41 8.96 0.15 7.19
N ASP A 42 9.83 -0.58 6.51
CA ASP A 42 9.98 -2.02 6.70
C ASP A 42 10.74 -2.27 8.02
N ASP A 43 10.11 -2.95 8.96
CA ASP A 43 10.75 -3.51 10.16
C ASP A 43 10.58 -5.03 10.14
N GLN A 44 11.53 -5.73 9.50
CA GLN A 44 11.55 -7.20 9.40
C GLN A 44 10.32 -7.79 8.67
N GLY A 45 9.89 -7.16 7.59
CA GLY A 45 8.71 -7.55 6.81
C GLY A 45 7.41 -6.99 7.36
N GLN A 46 7.43 -6.25 8.47
CA GLN A 46 6.26 -5.64 9.08
C GLN A 46 6.21 -4.14 8.80
N CYS A 47 5.02 -3.63 8.50
CA CYS A 47 4.80 -2.20 8.44
C CYS A 47 4.91 -1.53 9.80
N THR A 48 5.80 -0.56 9.90
CA THR A 48 6.02 0.20 11.12
C THR A 48 5.92 1.69 10.87
N LEU A 49 5.08 2.37 11.64
CA LEU A 49 4.97 3.82 11.66
C LEU A 49 6.07 4.41 12.55
N VAL A 50 6.80 5.38 12.01
CA VAL A 50 7.81 6.17 12.72
C VAL A 50 7.29 7.59 12.89
N LYS A 51 7.22 8.04 14.15
CA LYS A 51 6.80 9.39 14.54
C LYS A 51 7.99 10.36 14.54
N PRO A 52 7.79 11.69 14.66
CA PRO A 52 8.88 12.66 14.67
C PRO A 52 9.94 12.41 15.77
N ASP A 53 9.48 11.97 16.95
CA ASP A 53 10.31 11.63 18.11
C ASP A 53 11.08 10.30 17.96
N GLN A 54 11.04 9.68 16.77
CA GLN A 54 11.62 8.37 16.45
C GLN A 54 10.96 7.20 17.17
N SER A 55 9.92 7.43 17.98
CA SER A 55 9.12 6.33 18.51
C SER A 55 8.44 5.57 17.37
N ARG A 56 8.29 4.26 17.58
CA ARG A 56 7.82 3.33 16.57
C ARG A 56 6.52 2.69 17.02
N MET A 57 5.59 2.55 16.08
CA MET A 57 4.35 1.80 16.26
C MET A 57 4.29 0.74 15.17
N LYS A 58 4.37 -0.53 15.58
CA LYS A 58 4.14 -1.64 14.66
C LYS A 58 2.67 -1.67 14.28
N LEU A 59 2.40 -1.73 13.00
CA LEU A 59 1.06 -1.93 12.46
C LEU A 59 0.85 -3.42 12.22
N ASP A 60 -0.39 -3.88 12.26
CA ASP A 60 -0.74 -5.29 12.08
C ASP A 60 -0.96 -5.62 10.59
N MET A 61 0.08 -5.33 9.79
CA MET A 61 0.12 -5.65 8.37
C MET A 61 1.56 -5.77 7.85
N GLU A 62 1.71 -6.58 6.81
CA GLU A 62 2.99 -6.85 6.16
C GLU A 62 3.47 -5.67 5.32
N TRP A 63 4.78 -5.52 5.17
CA TRP A 63 5.38 -4.66 4.16
C TRP A 63 5.21 -5.28 2.75
N PRO A 64 5.04 -4.49 1.66
CA PRO A 64 4.91 -3.04 1.61
C PRO A 64 3.51 -2.53 1.96
N CYS A 65 3.45 -1.35 2.58
CA CYS A 65 2.22 -0.61 2.83
C CYS A 65 2.40 0.87 2.49
N SER A 66 1.27 1.56 2.33
CA SER A 66 1.18 2.96 1.98
C SER A 66 0.21 3.67 2.91
N PHE A 67 0.42 4.97 3.11
CA PHE A 67 -0.64 5.84 3.60
C PHE A 67 -1.83 5.81 2.62
N SER A 68 -3.04 5.88 3.16
CA SER A 68 -4.23 6.14 2.35
C SER A 68 -4.28 7.61 1.97
N LEU A 69 -4.50 7.88 0.69
CA LEU A 69 -4.47 9.23 0.14
C LEU A 69 -5.85 9.70 -0.27
N ASP A 70 -6.05 11.01 -0.24
CA ASP A 70 -7.21 11.65 -0.82
C ASP A 70 -7.06 11.82 -2.34
N LYS A 71 -8.05 12.46 -2.97
CA LYS A 71 -8.04 12.70 -4.42
C LYS A 71 -6.91 13.66 -4.85
N GLN A 72 -6.32 14.41 -3.92
CA GLN A 72 -5.23 15.34 -4.10
C GLN A 72 -3.86 14.68 -3.81
N GLN A 73 -3.83 13.36 -3.62
CA GLN A 73 -2.62 12.60 -3.29
C GLN A 73 -1.98 13.06 -1.97
N GLN A 74 -2.78 13.63 -1.05
CA GLN A 74 -2.36 13.96 0.31
C GLN A 74 -2.87 12.89 1.27
N LEU A 75 -2.32 12.86 2.50
CA LEU A 75 -2.84 11.96 3.53
C LEU A 75 -4.34 12.17 3.71
N ARG A 76 -5.14 11.13 3.48
CA ARG A 76 -6.56 11.19 3.78
C ARG A 76 -6.75 11.15 5.29
N VAL A 77 -7.38 12.20 5.80
CA VAL A 77 -7.76 12.33 7.21
C VAL A 77 -9.27 12.41 7.29
N GLU A 78 -9.86 11.49 8.06
CA GLU A 78 -11.26 11.55 8.48
C GLU A 78 -11.30 12.09 9.91
N THR A 79 -12.34 12.87 10.24
CA THR A 79 -12.56 13.36 11.61
C THR A 79 -13.88 12.83 12.13
N PHE A 80 -13.87 12.24 13.32
CA PHE A 80 -15.07 11.78 14.01
C PHE A 80 -14.97 12.13 15.49
N ASN A 81 -16.02 12.74 16.07
CA ASN A 81 -16.01 13.27 17.44
C ASN A 81 -14.78 14.16 17.74
N ASP A 82 -14.45 15.06 16.80
CA ASP A 82 -13.28 15.95 16.84
C ASP A 82 -11.91 15.25 16.92
N ILE A 83 -11.88 13.93 16.71
CA ILE A 83 -10.66 13.13 16.68
C ILE A 83 -10.26 12.88 15.21
N PRO A 84 -9.09 13.35 14.77
CA PRO A 84 -8.58 13.06 13.43
C PRO A 84 -8.05 11.63 13.35
N ILE A 85 -8.27 11.01 12.20
CA ILE A 85 -7.98 9.60 11.92
C ILE A 85 -7.40 9.50 10.51
N PHE A 86 -6.25 8.86 10.37
CA PHE A 86 -5.73 8.46 9.06
C PHE A 86 -5.69 6.94 8.95
N SER A 87 -5.32 6.41 7.79
CA SER A 87 -5.13 4.97 7.65
C SER A 87 -3.89 4.61 6.83
N VAL A 88 -3.41 3.41 7.11
CA VAL A 88 -2.35 2.74 6.36
C VAL A 88 -2.97 1.50 5.73
N TRP A 89 -2.59 1.20 4.50
CA TRP A 89 -3.13 0.07 3.76
C TRP A 89 -2.04 -0.66 3.00
N ARG A 90 -2.31 -1.93 2.69
CA ARG A 90 -1.57 -2.75 1.74
C ARG A 90 -2.56 -3.54 0.89
N SER A 91 -2.14 -3.90 -0.31
CA SER A 91 -2.94 -4.66 -1.26
C SER A 91 -2.05 -5.61 -2.03
N GLU A 92 -2.50 -6.84 -2.18
CA GLU A 92 -1.81 -7.88 -2.93
C GLU A 92 -2.76 -8.49 -3.95
N HIS A 93 -2.37 -8.53 -5.22
CA HIS A 93 -3.20 -9.14 -6.26
C HIS A 93 -3.41 -10.62 -5.96
N MET A 94 -4.65 -11.07 -6.08
CA MET A 94 -4.93 -12.50 -6.02
C MET A 94 -4.38 -13.21 -7.26
N PRO A 95 -4.07 -14.51 -7.18
CA PRO A 95 -3.59 -15.27 -8.34
C PRO A 95 -4.57 -15.23 -9.52
N ALA A 96 -4.03 -15.25 -10.73
CA ALA A 96 -4.81 -15.38 -11.96
C ALA A 96 -5.75 -16.61 -11.90
N PRO A 97 -6.97 -16.53 -12.45
CA PRO A 97 -7.49 -15.47 -13.32
C PRO A 97 -8.16 -14.29 -12.59
N SER A 98 -8.05 -14.22 -11.25
CA SER A 98 -8.65 -13.13 -10.49
C SER A 98 -8.05 -11.78 -10.86
N ARG A 99 -8.88 -10.74 -10.78
CA ARG A 99 -8.46 -9.33 -10.85
C ARG A 99 -8.59 -8.62 -9.50
N ASP A 100 -9.05 -9.34 -8.48
CA ASP A 100 -9.22 -8.76 -7.16
C ASP A 100 -7.88 -8.76 -6.40
N CYS A 101 -7.84 -7.96 -5.34
CA CYS A 101 -6.73 -7.93 -4.42
C CYS A 101 -7.19 -8.33 -3.02
N LEU A 102 -6.32 -9.00 -2.28
CA LEU A 102 -6.46 -9.12 -0.84
C LEU A 102 -5.78 -7.92 -0.18
N SER A 103 -6.59 -7.09 0.47
CA SER A 103 -6.16 -5.84 1.06
C SER A 103 -6.34 -5.83 2.56
N LYS A 104 -5.43 -5.13 3.25
CA LYS A 104 -5.54 -4.82 4.68
C LYS A 104 -5.50 -3.32 4.85
N MET A 105 -6.29 -2.80 5.79
CA MET A 105 -6.24 -1.40 6.22
C MET A 105 -6.31 -1.31 7.73
N GLN A 106 -5.46 -0.48 8.32
CA GLN A 106 -5.51 -0.16 9.74
C GLN A 106 -5.64 1.34 9.91
N ALA A 107 -6.65 1.75 10.67
CA ALA A 107 -6.89 3.14 11.02
C ALA A 107 -6.07 3.52 12.25
N ILE A 108 -5.61 4.77 12.30
CA ILE A 108 -4.85 5.33 13.41
C ILE A 108 -5.48 6.67 13.80
N ARG A 109 -5.90 6.80 15.05
CA ARG A 109 -6.51 8.02 15.59
C ARG A 109 -5.54 8.78 16.49
N GLN A 110 -5.74 10.09 16.59
CA GLN A 110 -5.04 10.92 17.56
C GLN A 110 -5.77 10.89 18.90
N MET A 111 -5.08 10.43 19.94
CA MET A 111 -5.52 10.48 21.34
C MET A 111 -4.64 11.43 22.16
N PRO A 112 -5.06 11.86 23.36
CA PRO A 112 -4.24 12.67 24.26
C PRO A 112 -2.88 12.03 24.59
N GLU A 113 -2.83 10.70 24.73
CA GLU A 113 -1.64 9.90 25.00
C GLU A 113 -0.78 9.63 23.75
N GLY A 114 -1.25 10.01 22.57
CA GLY A 114 -0.55 9.84 21.30
C GLY A 114 -1.40 9.14 20.25
N LEU A 115 -0.73 8.52 19.28
CA LEU A 115 -1.41 7.76 18.24
C LEU A 115 -1.87 6.41 18.78
N GLU A 116 -3.10 6.01 18.44
CA GLU A 116 -3.69 4.70 18.74
C GLU A 116 -4.10 4.03 17.44
N ALA A 117 -3.68 2.77 17.23
CA ALA A 117 -4.08 1.96 16.09
C ALA A 117 -5.34 1.15 16.41
N GLY A 118 -6.32 1.19 15.51
CA GLY A 118 -7.53 0.38 15.61
C GLY A 118 -7.31 -1.05 15.10
N ALA A 119 -8.38 -1.85 15.12
CA ALA A 119 -8.37 -3.18 14.52
C ALA A 119 -8.11 -3.13 13.00
N VAL A 120 -7.49 -4.17 12.45
CA VAL A 120 -7.25 -4.30 11.01
C VAL A 120 -8.53 -4.73 10.30
N ASN A 121 -8.85 -4.06 9.21
CA ASN A 121 -9.87 -4.51 8.27
C ASN A 121 -9.20 -5.24 7.10
N ALA A 122 -9.71 -6.42 6.75
CA ALA A 122 -9.32 -7.14 5.54
C ALA A 122 -10.47 -7.14 4.53
N PHE A 123 -10.17 -6.97 3.24
CA PHE A 123 -11.19 -6.89 2.19
C PHE A 123 -10.64 -7.31 0.83
N ALA A 124 -11.54 -7.74 -0.06
CA ALA A 124 -11.22 -8.24 -1.40
C ALA A 124 -11.44 -7.15 -2.46
N SER A 125 -10.63 -6.09 -2.42
CA SER A 125 -10.64 -5.03 -3.44
C SER A 125 -9.25 -4.43 -3.59
N CYS A 126 -8.92 -4.06 -4.82
CA CYS A 126 -7.73 -3.26 -5.12
C CYS A 126 -8.00 -1.77 -4.88
N GLY A 127 -6.94 -1.02 -4.63
CA GLY A 127 -6.98 0.44 -4.54
C GLY A 127 -6.80 1.01 -3.13
N SER A 128 -6.45 2.29 -3.10
CA SER A 128 -6.18 3.04 -1.87
C SER A 128 -7.48 3.55 -1.24
N GLY A 129 -7.90 2.89 -0.17
CA GLY A 129 -8.90 3.41 0.75
C GLY A 129 -10.26 2.71 0.72
N GLY A 130 -11.09 3.12 1.68
CA GLY A 130 -12.45 2.63 1.87
C GLY A 130 -13.41 3.78 2.15
N ASP A 131 -14.67 3.44 2.42
CA ASP A 131 -15.60 4.42 2.95
C ASP A 131 -15.16 4.91 4.34
N GLN A 132 -15.79 5.97 4.85
CA GLN A 132 -15.45 6.54 6.16
C GLN A 132 -15.55 5.52 7.30
N LYS A 133 -16.40 4.48 7.18
CA LYS A 133 -16.57 3.47 8.23
C LYS A 133 -15.31 2.66 8.45
N MET A 134 -14.49 2.49 7.41
CA MET A 134 -13.21 1.79 7.51
C MET A 134 -12.19 2.58 8.37
N TYR A 135 -12.38 3.90 8.55
CA TYR A 135 -11.58 4.74 9.43
C TYR A 135 -12.14 4.78 10.86
N VAL A 136 -13.46 4.88 10.99
CA VAL A 136 -14.13 5.12 12.28
C VAL A 136 -14.49 3.84 13.02
N GLY A 137 -14.97 2.81 12.30
CA GLY A 137 -15.46 1.55 12.86
C GLY A 137 -14.45 0.70 13.63
N PRO A 138 -13.13 0.76 13.38
CA PRO A 138 -12.14 -0.03 14.13
C PRO A 138 -11.93 0.34 15.60
N PHE A 139 -12.55 1.41 16.08
CA PHE A 139 -12.36 1.94 17.43
C PHE A 139 -13.61 1.77 18.30
N THR A 140 -13.39 1.71 19.61
CA THR A 140 -14.46 1.93 20.60
C THR A 140 -14.58 3.43 20.88
N TRP A 141 -15.82 3.92 20.92
CA TRP A 141 -16.18 5.33 21.08
C TRP A 141 -16.96 5.57 22.36
#